data_AF-A0A8X7N2F3-F1
#
_entry.id   AF-A0A8X7N2F3-F1
#
_cell.length_a   1.000
_cell.length_b   1.000
_cell.length_c   1.000
_cell.angle_alpha   90.00
_cell.angle_beta   90.00
_cell.angle_gamma   90.00
#
_symmetry.space_group_name_H-M   'P 1'
#
loop_
_entity.id
_entity.type
_entity.pdbx_description
1 polymer ?
#
loop_
_entity_poly.entity_id
_entity_poly.type
_entity_poly.pdbx_seq_one_letter_code
_entity_poly.pdbx_strand_id
1 'polypeptide(L)'
;MKSFAASGVAYALALALAIHATGASMAAARARTVNSFCEPNDSCWPRAAEFAALNHTLKGRLVAVKPMAISCYPANNTDFDLGAISTCVDVSKNYNNGTFRADQIGALQLDNYGYCNSNTTGFEDCSLDPRAPPVLGVLSAAGKVCKQGRIAPYGVQAQSAADVQAALAFAKAKNIRVVVKNTG
;
A
#
# COMPACT_ATOMS: atom_id res chain seq x y z
N MET A 1 4.31 -88.39 59.29
CA MET A 1 3.19 -88.13 60.24
C MET A 1 3.32 -86.71 60.74
N LYS A 2 2.26 -85.89 60.54
CA LYS A 2 2.05 -84.53 61.10
C LYS A 2 3.07 -83.48 60.59
N SER A 3 2.74 -82.24 60.25
CA SER A 3 1.52 -81.45 60.34
C SER A 3 1.66 -80.25 59.41
N PHE A 4 0.54 -79.77 58.87
CA PHE A 4 0.42 -78.47 58.23
C PHE A 4 0.70 -77.32 59.21
N ALA A 5 1.35 -76.25 58.74
CA ALA A 5 1.18 -74.90 59.26
C ALA A 5 1.40 -73.90 58.11
N ALA A 6 0.30 -73.31 57.65
CA ALA A 6 0.29 -72.17 56.75
C ALA A 6 0.57 -70.89 57.54
N SER A 7 1.34 -69.97 56.96
CA SER A 7 1.33 -68.56 57.37
C SER A 7 1.47 -67.71 56.11
N GLY A 8 0.42 -66.93 55.86
CA GLY A 8 0.18 -66.18 54.65
C GLY A 8 1.17 -65.04 54.46
N VAL A 9 1.60 -64.88 53.20
CA VAL A 9 2.30 -63.69 52.74
C VAL A 9 1.24 -62.82 52.05
N ALA A 10 0.94 -61.68 52.65
CA ALA A 10 0.08 -60.67 52.03
C ALA A 10 0.84 -60.01 50.87
N TYR A 11 0.41 -60.27 49.63
CA TYR A 11 0.89 -59.52 48.46
C TYR A 11 0.12 -58.20 48.36
N ALA A 12 0.78 -57.09 48.71
CA ALA A 12 0.28 -55.76 48.37
C ALA A 12 0.63 -55.46 46.91
N LEU A 13 -0.38 -55.49 46.03
CA LEU A 13 -0.28 -55.02 44.64
C LEU A 13 -0.21 -53.49 44.63
N ALA A 14 1.00 -52.93 44.45
CA ALA A 14 1.16 -51.52 44.15
C ALA A 14 0.87 -51.26 42.67
N LEU A 15 -0.29 -50.67 42.36
CA LEU A 15 -0.60 -50.15 41.02
C LEU A 15 0.23 -48.87 40.77
N ALA A 16 1.31 -48.98 39.98
CA ALA A 16 2.02 -47.81 39.48
C ALA A 16 1.28 -47.25 38.24
N LEU A 17 0.55 -46.14 38.41
CA LEU A 17 -0.03 -45.39 37.31
C LEU A 17 1.08 -44.61 36.59
N ALA A 18 1.55 -45.14 35.46
CA ALA A 18 2.49 -44.45 34.58
C ALA A 18 1.77 -43.33 33.80
N ILE A 19 1.90 -42.09 34.28
CA ILE A 19 1.41 -40.90 33.60
C ILE A 19 2.26 -40.69 32.34
N HIS A 20 1.74 -41.07 31.18
CA HIS A 20 2.36 -40.76 29.90
C HIS A 20 2.07 -39.29 29.58
N ALA A 21 3.04 -38.41 29.85
CA ALA A 21 3.01 -37.05 29.35
C ALA A 21 3.16 -37.09 27.83
N THR A 22 2.04 -37.09 27.10
CA THR A 22 2.02 -36.83 25.67
C THR A 22 2.35 -35.35 25.46
N GLY A 23 3.63 -35.05 25.32
CA GLY A 23 4.09 -33.73 24.91
C GLY A 23 3.57 -33.44 23.50
N ALA A 24 2.48 -32.69 23.40
CA ALA A 24 2.02 -32.13 22.14
C ALA A 24 3.10 -31.16 21.63
N SER A 25 3.90 -31.60 20.67
CA SER A 25 4.87 -30.74 20.00
C SER A 25 4.09 -29.68 19.22
N MET A 26 4.02 -28.47 19.76
CA MET A 26 3.54 -27.32 19.01
C MET A 26 4.58 -26.98 17.95
N ALA A 27 4.41 -27.53 16.75
CA ALA A 27 5.11 -27.02 15.58
C ALA A 27 4.73 -25.54 15.44
N ALA A 28 5.69 -24.63 15.67
CA ALA A 28 5.50 -23.22 15.41
C ALA A 28 5.11 -23.08 13.93
N ALA A 29 3.87 -22.63 13.68
CA ALA A 29 3.45 -22.28 12.34
C ALA A 29 4.45 -21.24 11.81
N ARG A 30 5.20 -21.57 10.76
CA ARG A 30 6.00 -20.57 10.05
C ARG A 30 5.01 -19.49 9.60
N ALA A 31 5.12 -18.30 10.18
CA ALA A 31 4.47 -17.13 9.64
C ALA A 31 4.83 -17.08 8.15
N ARG A 32 3.82 -17.10 7.29
CA ARG A 32 4.01 -16.92 5.86
C ARG A 32 4.67 -15.55 5.73
N THR A 33 5.95 -15.51 5.36
CA THR A 33 6.61 -14.26 4.99
C THR A 33 5.84 -13.72 3.81
N VAL A 34 4.90 -12.80 4.08
CA VAL A 34 4.37 -11.95 3.03
C VAL A 34 5.61 -11.21 2.54
N ASN A 35 6.07 -11.51 1.32
CA ASN A 35 7.08 -10.70 0.69
C ASN A 35 6.49 -9.29 0.60
N SER A 36 6.85 -8.43 1.54
CA SER A 36 6.48 -7.03 1.49
C SER A 36 7.23 -6.42 0.31
N PHE A 37 6.49 -5.74 -0.55
CA PHE A 37 7.12 -4.89 -1.55
C PHE A 37 7.82 -3.74 -0.83
N CYS A 38 8.86 -3.21 -1.45
CA CYS A 38 9.53 -2.03 -0.96
C CYS A 38 8.61 -0.80 -1.12
N GLU A 39 8.41 -0.04 -0.04
CA GLU A 39 7.56 1.15 0.01
C GLU A 39 8.38 2.45 0.07
N PRO A 40 7.80 3.63 -0.26
CA PRO A 40 8.54 4.90 -0.33
C PRO A 40 9.35 5.30 0.91
N ASN A 41 8.94 4.86 2.09
CA ASN A 41 9.61 5.17 3.36
C ASN A 41 10.58 4.07 3.80
N ASP A 42 10.68 2.97 3.07
CA ASP A 42 11.59 1.88 3.38
C ASP A 42 13.02 2.19 2.93
N SER A 43 14.00 1.67 3.65
CA SER A 43 15.42 1.80 3.30
C SER A 43 15.80 1.18 1.94
N CYS A 44 15.00 0.25 1.43
CA CYS A 44 15.19 -0.37 0.12
C CYS A 44 14.69 0.50 -1.05
N TRP A 45 13.97 1.60 -0.77
CA TRP A 45 13.32 2.39 -1.81
C TRP A 45 14.37 3.01 -2.73
N PRO A 46 14.18 3.00 -4.07
CA PRO A 46 15.19 3.52 -4.96
C PRO A 46 15.47 5.00 -4.71
N ARG A 47 16.75 5.35 -4.76
CA ARG A 47 17.18 6.74 -4.62
C ARG A 47 16.83 7.52 -5.89
N ALA A 48 16.84 8.85 -5.77
CA ALA A 48 16.57 9.76 -6.90
C ALA A 48 17.43 9.46 -8.14
N ALA A 49 18.72 9.13 -7.96
CA ALA A 49 19.61 8.77 -9.06
C ALA A 49 19.18 7.51 -9.82
N GLU A 50 18.54 6.56 -9.14
CA GLU A 50 18.08 5.30 -9.73
C GLU A 50 16.79 5.52 -10.54
N PHE A 51 15.88 6.35 -10.03
CA PHE A 51 14.74 6.84 -10.82
C PHE A 51 15.19 7.69 -12.01
N ALA A 52 16.23 8.51 -11.87
CA ALA A 52 16.78 9.29 -12.98
C ALA A 52 17.36 8.38 -14.09
N ALA A 53 18.08 7.31 -13.71
CA ALA A 53 18.59 6.32 -14.67
C ALA A 53 17.46 5.57 -15.39
N LEU A 54 16.39 5.21 -14.66
CA LEU A 54 15.19 4.65 -15.27
C LEU A 54 14.55 5.68 -16.23
N ASN A 55 14.43 6.94 -15.83
CA ASN A 55 13.84 7.98 -16.67
C ASN A 55 14.63 8.20 -17.96
N HIS A 56 15.96 8.18 -17.89
CA HIS A 56 16.83 8.22 -19.06
C HIS A 56 16.56 7.02 -20.00
N THR A 57 16.46 5.81 -19.44
CA THR A 57 16.12 4.59 -20.20
C THR A 57 14.74 4.71 -20.88
N LEU A 58 13.78 5.32 -20.19
CA LEU A 58 12.43 5.60 -20.67
C LEU A 58 12.35 6.85 -21.56
N LYS A 59 13.46 7.49 -21.91
CA LYS A 59 13.51 8.71 -22.73
C LYS A 59 12.63 9.84 -22.17
N GLY A 60 12.63 10.03 -20.85
CA GLY A 60 11.87 11.08 -20.18
C GLY A 60 10.42 10.73 -19.79
N ARG A 61 9.99 9.48 -20.00
CA ARG A 61 8.58 9.05 -19.77
C ARG A 61 8.28 8.59 -18.32
N LEU A 62 9.20 8.78 -17.37
CA LEU A 62 8.92 8.59 -15.94
C LEU A 62 8.31 9.86 -15.35
N VAL A 63 7.18 9.71 -14.66
CA VAL A 63 6.43 10.80 -14.05
C VAL A 63 6.40 10.59 -12.54
N ALA A 64 6.76 11.62 -11.76
CA ALA A 64 6.44 11.68 -10.33
C ALA A 64 4.96 12.09 -10.21
N VAL A 65 4.12 11.16 -9.77
CA VAL A 65 2.67 11.31 -9.85
C VAL A 65 2.13 11.93 -8.57
N LYS A 66 1.33 12.99 -8.73
CA LYS A 66 0.60 13.64 -7.65
C LYS A 66 -0.90 13.39 -7.79
N PRO A 67 -1.68 13.34 -6.69
CA PRO A 67 -3.13 13.28 -6.77
C PRO A 67 -3.70 14.42 -7.62
N MET A 68 -4.70 14.13 -8.44
CA MET A 68 -5.31 15.08 -9.39
C MET A 68 -5.72 16.42 -8.76
N ALA A 69 -6.19 16.40 -7.52
CA ALA A 69 -6.69 17.58 -6.83
C ALA A 69 -5.63 18.32 -6.00
N ILE A 70 -4.34 17.97 -6.09
CA ILE A 70 -3.29 18.61 -5.29
C ILE A 70 -3.25 20.13 -5.45
N SER A 71 -3.50 20.65 -6.66
CA SER A 71 -3.53 22.10 -6.93
C SER A 71 -4.63 22.86 -6.19
N CYS A 72 -5.62 22.16 -5.61
CA CYS A 72 -6.65 22.77 -4.78
C CYS A 72 -6.28 22.89 -3.30
N TYR A 73 -5.18 22.28 -2.85
CA TYR A 73 -4.80 22.24 -1.44
C TYR A 73 -3.73 23.29 -1.13
N PRO A 74 -4.04 24.39 -0.42
CA PRO A 74 -3.06 25.46 -0.17
C PRO A 74 -2.08 25.14 0.97
N ALA A 75 -2.42 24.24 1.90
CA ALA A 75 -1.61 24.01 3.09
C ALA A 75 -0.38 23.15 2.79
N ASN A 76 0.82 23.66 3.14
CA ASN A 76 2.10 22.98 3.00
C ASN A 76 2.35 22.39 1.60
N ASN A 77 1.85 23.07 0.57
CA ASN A 77 1.87 22.57 -0.78
C ASN A 77 2.70 23.47 -1.69
N THR A 78 3.84 22.96 -2.16
CA THR A 78 4.68 23.65 -3.16
C THR A 78 4.13 23.54 -4.57
N ASP A 79 3.20 22.60 -4.79
CA ASP A 79 2.46 22.44 -6.04
C ASP A 79 1.20 23.35 -6.07
N PHE A 80 0.98 24.15 -5.01
CA PHE A 80 -0.06 25.18 -4.98
C PHE A 80 0.49 26.49 -5.54
N ASP A 81 -0.06 26.91 -6.67
CA ASP A 81 0.23 28.21 -7.27
C ASP A 81 -1.07 29.01 -7.41
N LEU A 82 -1.10 30.22 -6.86
CA LEU A 82 -2.23 31.13 -6.95
C LEU A 82 -2.51 31.57 -8.41
N GLY A 83 -1.48 31.62 -9.27
CA GLY A 83 -1.62 31.79 -10.72
C GLY A 83 -2.16 30.53 -11.42
N ALA A 84 -1.92 29.37 -10.83
CA ALA A 84 -2.49 28.08 -11.21
C ALA A 84 -3.80 27.76 -10.48
N ILE A 85 -4.43 28.73 -9.78
CA ILE A 85 -5.83 28.58 -9.32
C ILE A 85 -6.71 28.13 -10.49
N SER A 86 -6.40 28.57 -11.71
CA SER A 86 -7.01 28.07 -12.94
C SER A 86 -7.02 26.54 -13.04
N THR A 87 -5.93 25.87 -12.65
CA THR A 87 -5.85 24.40 -12.64
C THR A 87 -6.73 23.78 -11.56
N CYS A 88 -6.88 24.39 -10.38
CA CYS A 88 -7.84 23.92 -9.38
C CYS A 88 -9.27 24.15 -9.86
N VAL A 89 -9.56 25.29 -10.49
CA VAL A 89 -10.86 25.57 -11.11
C VAL A 89 -11.19 24.52 -12.17
N ASP A 90 -10.24 24.17 -13.04
CA ASP A 90 -10.43 23.15 -14.06
C ASP A 90 -10.62 21.75 -13.46
N VAL A 91 -9.82 21.38 -12.45
CA VAL A 91 -9.98 20.11 -11.73
C VAL A 91 -11.32 20.06 -11.01
N SER A 92 -11.72 21.13 -10.34
CA SER A 92 -12.97 21.21 -9.57
C SER A 92 -14.19 21.18 -10.49
N LYS A 93 -14.14 21.90 -11.63
CA LYS A 93 -15.16 21.90 -12.67
C LYS A 93 -15.38 20.52 -13.28
N ASN A 94 -14.29 19.80 -13.53
CA ASN A 94 -14.32 18.48 -14.16
C ASN A 94 -14.22 17.33 -13.15
N TYR A 95 -14.37 17.61 -11.86
CA TYR A 95 -14.03 16.66 -10.79
C TYR A 95 -14.80 15.34 -10.89
N ASN A 96 -16.04 15.36 -11.39
CA ASN A 96 -16.86 14.15 -11.59
C ASN A 96 -16.91 13.69 -13.06
N ASN A 97 -16.13 14.30 -13.95
CA ASN A 97 -16.07 13.90 -15.35
C ASN A 97 -15.12 12.69 -15.50
N GLY A 98 -15.68 11.53 -15.85
CA GLY A 98 -14.92 10.29 -15.97
C GLY A 98 -13.83 10.32 -17.04
N THR A 99 -14.05 11.02 -18.16
CA THR A 99 -13.05 11.21 -19.21
C THR A 99 -11.90 12.07 -18.71
N PHE A 100 -12.20 13.20 -18.07
CA PHE A 100 -11.18 14.04 -17.45
C PHE A 100 -10.36 13.24 -16.44
N ARG A 101 -11.01 12.47 -15.56
CA ARG A 101 -10.31 11.59 -14.59
C ARG A 101 -9.44 10.53 -15.25
N ALA A 102 -9.87 9.95 -16.37
CA ALA A 102 -9.10 8.96 -17.09
C ALA A 102 -7.77 9.53 -17.60
N ASP A 103 -7.80 10.79 -18.06
CA ASP A 103 -6.62 11.49 -18.58
C ASP A 103 -5.65 11.95 -17.48
N GLN A 104 -6.07 11.90 -16.20
CA GLN A 104 -5.20 12.24 -15.07
C GLN A 104 -4.49 10.97 -14.53
N ILE A 105 -3.17 10.94 -14.65
CA ILE A 105 -2.34 9.83 -14.15
C ILE A 105 -2.49 9.63 -12.62
N GLY A 106 -2.75 10.71 -11.89
CA GLY A 106 -2.95 10.72 -10.44
C GLY A 106 -4.41 10.64 -9.97
N ALA A 107 -5.32 10.19 -10.83
CA ALA A 107 -6.72 9.97 -10.47
C ALA A 107 -7.12 8.51 -10.62
N LEU A 108 -8.18 8.13 -9.94
CA LEU A 108 -8.97 6.93 -10.20
C LEU A 108 -10.42 7.37 -10.49
N GLN A 109 -11.22 6.48 -11.06
CA GLN A 109 -12.62 6.82 -11.39
C GLN A 109 -13.45 7.10 -10.15
N LEU A 110 -13.12 6.46 -9.01
CA LEU A 110 -13.76 6.71 -7.73
C LEU A 110 -12.72 7.08 -6.67
N ASP A 111 -13.01 8.14 -5.91
CA ASP A 111 -12.09 8.68 -4.88
C ASP A 111 -11.82 7.69 -3.75
N ASN A 112 -12.76 6.77 -3.48
CA ASN A 112 -12.59 5.77 -2.43
C ASN A 112 -11.46 4.77 -2.69
N TYR A 113 -11.06 4.61 -3.95
CA TYR A 113 -9.87 3.84 -4.28
C TYR A 113 -8.59 4.65 -4.18
N GLY A 114 -8.67 5.99 -4.15
CA GLY A 114 -7.54 6.91 -4.10
C GLY A 114 -7.05 7.23 -2.70
N TYR A 115 -7.93 7.28 -1.69
CA TYR A 115 -7.51 7.50 -0.30
C TYR A 115 -6.91 6.22 0.33
N CYS A 116 -6.06 6.40 1.35
CA CYS A 116 -5.55 5.32 2.17
C CYS A 116 -6.04 5.48 3.62
N ASN A 117 -6.43 4.38 4.25
CA ASN A 117 -6.68 4.32 5.69
C ASN A 117 -5.82 3.20 6.26
N SER A 118 -4.66 3.56 6.79
CA SER A 118 -3.68 2.62 7.34
C SER A 118 -3.54 2.79 8.84
N ASN A 119 -3.33 1.69 9.55
CA ASN A 119 -2.98 1.73 10.97
C ASN A 119 -1.60 2.34 11.22
N THR A 120 -0.72 2.37 10.21
CA THR A 120 0.66 2.87 10.34
C THR A 120 0.81 4.34 9.92
N THR A 121 0.22 4.74 8.79
CA THR A 121 0.34 6.11 8.25
C THR A 121 -0.91 6.98 8.49
N GLY A 122 -1.96 6.40 9.07
CA GLY A 122 -3.23 7.06 9.33
C GLY A 122 -4.08 7.23 8.07
N PHE A 123 -4.98 8.21 8.11
CA PHE A 123 -5.80 8.58 6.96
C PHE A 123 -5.02 9.50 6.01
N GLU A 124 -4.99 9.12 4.74
CA GLU A 124 -4.39 9.86 3.64
C GLU A 124 -5.41 10.11 2.56
N ASP A 125 -5.66 11.38 2.26
CA ASP A 125 -6.68 11.79 1.32
C ASP A 125 -6.24 13.06 0.60
N CYS A 126 -6.74 13.21 -0.62
CA CYS A 126 -6.62 14.40 -1.43
C CYS A 126 -7.87 14.60 -2.31
N SER A 127 -9.02 14.06 -1.91
CA SER A 127 -10.29 14.22 -2.61
C SER A 127 -10.93 15.59 -2.35
N LEU A 128 -11.67 16.13 -3.31
CA LEU A 128 -12.52 17.30 -3.12
C LEU A 128 -13.91 16.86 -2.66
N ASP A 129 -14.62 17.74 -1.96
CA ASP A 129 -16.06 17.51 -1.71
C ASP A 129 -16.82 17.76 -3.03
N PRO A 130 -17.43 16.74 -3.66
CA PRO A 130 -18.13 16.91 -4.93
C PRO A 130 -19.41 17.76 -4.80
N ARG A 131 -19.85 18.07 -3.57
CA ARG A 131 -20.98 18.96 -3.29
C ARG A 131 -20.56 20.43 -3.21
N ALA A 132 -19.26 20.71 -3.07
CA ALA A 132 -18.77 22.08 -3.12
C ALA A 132 -18.99 22.67 -4.51
N PRO A 133 -19.32 23.96 -4.63
CA PRO A 133 -19.44 24.60 -5.93
C PRO A 133 -18.16 24.39 -6.77
N PRO A 134 -18.25 24.07 -8.08
CA PRO A 134 -17.10 23.64 -8.86
C PRO A 134 -16.00 24.70 -9.07
N VAL A 135 -16.20 25.93 -8.62
CA VAL A 135 -15.19 27.02 -8.66
C VAL A 135 -14.51 27.20 -7.29
N LEU A 136 -14.99 26.49 -6.26
CA LEU A 136 -14.59 26.65 -4.87
C LEU A 136 -13.90 25.39 -4.30
N GLY A 137 -13.28 24.57 -5.15
CA GLY A 137 -12.52 23.38 -4.69
C GLY A 137 -11.45 23.72 -3.65
N VAL A 138 -10.82 24.90 -3.76
CA VAL A 138 -9.90 25.43 -2.75
C VAL A 138 -10.55 25.56 -1.38
N LEU A 139 -11.83 25.95 -1.30
CA LEU A 139 -12.55 26.02 -0.02
C LEU A 139 -12.78 24.63 0.58
N SER A 140 -13.05 23.62 -0.25
CA SER A 140 -13.24 22.23 0.22
C SER A 140 -11.96 21.62 0.81
N ALA A 141 -10.81 22.15 0.38
CA ALA A 141 -9.46 21.74 0.78
C ALA A 141 -8.80 22.71 1.78
N ALA A 142 -9.46 23.80 2.15
CA ALA A 142 -8.90 24.81 3.05
C ALA A 142 -8.56 24.18 4.42
N GLY A 143 -7.33 24.42 4.90
CA GLY A 143 -6.83 23.86 6.16
C GLY A 143 -6.52 22.36 6.14
N LYS A 144 -6.68 21.68 4.99
CA LYS A 144 -6.31 20.27 4.81
C LYS A 144 -4.99 20.17 4.04
N VAL A 145 -4.24 19.10 4.29
CA VAL A 145 -3.03 18.75 3.54
C VAL A 145 -3.37 17.61 2.59
N CYS A 146 -3.13 17.80 1.30
CA CYS A 146 -3.24 16.74 0.30
C CYS A 146 -2.19 15.67 0.58
N LYS A 147 -2.61 14.41 0.71
CA LYS A 147 -1.70 13.26 0.84
C LYS A 147 -1.82 12.32 -0.34
N GLN A 148 -0.77 11.52 -0.56
CA GLN A 148 -0.66 10.62 -1.72
C GLN A 148 -1.74 9.54 -1.74
N GLY A 149 -2.05 8.95 -0.57
CA GLY A 149 -3.01 7.86 -0.49
C GLY A 149 -2.54 6.62 -1.25
N ARG A 150 -3.43 6.05 -2.06
CA ARG A 150 -3.18 4.86 -2.88
C ARG A 150 -2.74 5.18 -4.31
N ILE A 151 -2.61 6.46 -4.65
CA ILE A 151 -2.10 6.89 -5.95
C ILE A 151 -0.62 6.51 -6.04
N ALA A 152 -0.24 5.72 -7.04
CA ALA A 152 1.15 5.32 -7.24
C ALA A 152 2.05 6.57 -7.32
N PRO A 153 3.16 6.66 -6.55
CA PRO A 153 3.99 7.87 -6.50
C PRO A 153 4.84 8.08 -7.77
N TYR A 154 5.00 7.03 -8.57
CA TYR A 154 5.65 7.08 -9.87
C TYR A 154 4.81 6.34 -10.90
N GLY A 155 4.80 6.86 -12.13
CA GLY A 155 4.14 6.26 -13.28
C GLY A 155 5.01 6.32 -14.52
N VAL A 156 4.81 5.37 -15.42
CA VAL A 156 5.48 5.36 -16.73
C VAL A 156 4.41 5.60 -17.78
N GLN A 157 4.54 6.68 -18.55
CA GLN A 157 3.69 6.93 -19.71
C GLN A 157 4.17 6.03 -20.85
N ALA A 158 3.86 4.74 -20.78
CA ALA A 158 4.38 3.76 -21.74
C ALA A 158 3.83 4.04 -23.15
N GLN A 159 4.74 4.13 -24.13
CA GLN A 159 4.40 4.33 -25.55
C GLN A 159 4.86 3.14 -26.41
N SER A 160 5.58 2.19 -25.82
CA SER A 160 6.13 1.02 -26.50
C SER A 160 6.28 -0.17 -25.56
N ALA A 161 6.40 -1.37 -26.12
CA ALA A 161 6.73 -2.57 -25.35
C ALA A 161 8.07 -2.43 -24.60
N ALA A 162 9.03 -1.70 -25.17
CA ALA A 162 10.33 -1.46 -24.54
C ALA A 162 10.20 -0.65 -23.23
N ASP A 163 9.28 0.32 -23.18
CA ASP A 163 9.01 1.09 -21.96
C ASP A 163 8.48 0.19 -20.85
N VAL A 164 7.53 -0.67 -21.19
CA VAL A 164 6.94 -1.64 -20.26
C VAL A 164 7.99 -2.62 -19.75
N GLN A 165 8.83 -3.16 -20.65
CA GLN A 165 9.91 -4.07 -20.29
C GLN A 165 10.91 -3.41 -19.33
N ALA A 166 11.33 -2.17 -19.61
CA ALA A 166 12.25 -1.43 -18.75
C ALA A 166 11.64 -1.17 -17.36
N ALA A 167 10.38 -0.76 -17.29
CA ALA A 167 9.67 -0.50 -16.04
C ALA A 167 9.51 -1.79 -15.20
N LEU A 168 9.13 -2.91 -15.82
CA LEU A 168 8.98 -4.19 -15.13
C LEU A 168 10.33 -4.74 -14.65
N ALA A 169 11.39 -4.60 -15.45
CA ALA A 169 12.73 -5.00 -15.04
C ALA A 169 13.21 -4.20 -13.83
N PHE A 170 13.01 -2.89 -13.83
CA PHE A 170 13.32 -2.03 -12.69
C PHE A 170 12.51 -2.41 -11.44
N ALA A 171 11.18 -2.54 -11.57
CA ALA A 171 10.31 -2.88 -10.46
C ALA A 171 10.68 -4.23 -9.83
N LYS A 172 11.00 -5.24 -10.66
CA LYS A 172 11.49 -6.53 -10.18
C LYS A 172 12.83 -6.39 -9.44
N ALA A 173 13.79 -5.66 -10.01
CA ALA A 173 15.11 -5.48 -9.41
C ALA A 173 15.05 -4.70 -8.07
N LYS A 174 14.04 -3.86 -7.89
CA LYS A 174 13.82 -3.03 -6.70
C LYS A 174 12.74 -3.54 -5.75
N ASN A 175 12.16 -4.71 -6.05
CA ASN A 175 11.04 -5.28 -5.29
C ASN A 175 9.88 -4.27 -5.11
N ILE A 176 9.58 -3.47 -6.13
CA ILE A 176 8.48 -2.50 -6.12
C ILE A 176 7.20 -3.15 -6.67
N ARG A 177 6.07 -2.88 -6.02
CA ARG A 177 4.75 -3.29 -6.53
C ARG A 177 4.45 -2.59 -7.86
N VAL A 178 4.10 -3.37 -8.88
CA VAL A 178 3.59 -2.85 -10.15
C VAL A 178 2.08 -2.71 -10.09
N VAL A 179 1.58 -1.58 -10.58
CA VAL A 179 0.15 -1.35 -10.88
C VAL A 179 0.02 -0.96 -12.34
N VAL A 180 -1.09 -1.35 -12.98
CA VAL A 180 -1.38 -1.01 -14.37
C VAL A 180 -2.66 -0.18 -14.37
N LYS A 181 -2.59 1.03 -14.92
CA LYS A 181 -3.72 1.94 -15.08
C LYS A 181 -3.91 2.21 -16.57
N ASN A 182 -5.17 2.13 -17.01
CA ASN A 182 -5.61 2.67 -18.29
C ASN A 182 -6.49 3.90 -18.02
N THR A 183 -7.81 3.73 -17.92
CA THR A 183 -8.77 4.82 -17.66
C THR A 183 -9.16 4.98 -16.19
N GLY A 184 -8.71 4.09 -15.31
CA GLY A 184 -9.14 4.03 -13.91
C GLY A 184 -8.56 2.80 -13.25
#